data_AF-A0A914PYW7-F1
#
_entry.id   AF-A0A914PYW7-F1
#
_cell.length_a   1.000
_cell.length_b   1.000
_cell.length_c   1.000
_cell.angle_alpha   90.00
_cell.angle_beta   90.00
_cell.angle_gamma   90.00
#
_symmetry.space_group_name_H-M   'P 1'
#
loop_
_entity.id
_entity.type
_entity.pdbx_description
1 polymer ?
#
loop_
_entity_poly.entity_id
_entity_poly.type
_entity_poly.pdbx_seq_one_letter_code
_entity_poly.pdbx_strand_id
1 'polypeptide(L)'
;MGTSAATKRFLAQVNTGEGKSFVIAAIAIIQAKTLGTVDIITSSSVLAKRDSEELTDIYKEFDLTVSHNCDENTEKRKISYKANVVYGDIASFQRDYLLHTFYKKNILGDRQRKIVIVDEVDNMLLDNGNNMLYLSHQVAGMERMDSLFVFIHKLVHMPLINSQMKTKEIEVEFDTKMIKEKVMIDLTGKLDIKYLDDKILTDKIVQTAWNKLVELEIINRDGYLNKLSDAGFELVKKDLEAELGKCCPQPLVSRILVCLKVIVNRERFISVPDYLKDFCILHLDEYIESCKKSMFLKHKNEYVIDVDHTREDSDLQPKVTIVDQNTGVDLSNSQWSEGLHQCVQLKHGCRLLPITLKAVFISNVLFLKGYEIINGLSGTLGSAEESQALADLYEAKLIRIPTSK
;
A
#
# COMPACT_ATOMS: atom_id res chain seq x y z
N MET A 1 -17.77 27.55 -33.39
CA MET A 1 -18.19 27.97 -32.04
C MET A 1 -19.62 27.51 -31.82
N GLY A 2 -19.80 26.26 -31.41
CA GLY A 2 -21.10 25.71 -31.03
C GLY A 2 -21.26 25.85 -29.52
N THR A 3 -22.32 26.52 -29.09
CA THR A 3 -22.71 26.63 -27.69
C THR A 3 -23.00 25.25 -27.14
N SER A 4 -22.03 24.68 -26.42
CA SER A 4 -22.24 23.55 -25.52
C SER A 4 -23.33 23.97 -24.53
N ALA A 5 -24.55 23.45 -24.68
CA ALA A 5 -25.57 23.58 -23.65
C ALA A 5 -24.93 23.07 -22.35
N ALA A 6 -24.72 23.98 -21.39
CA ALA A 6 -24.14 23.64 -20.09
C ALA A 6 -24.93 22.45 -19.53
N THR A 7 -24.31 21.28 -19.52
CA THR A 7 -25.00 20.07 -19.05
C THR A 7 -25.19 20.27 -17.56
N LYS A 8 -26.43 20.50 -17.14
CA LYS A 8 -26.76 20.91 -15.77
C LYS A 8 -26.39 19.78 -14.81
N ARG A 9 -25.35 19.99 -14.00
CA ARG A 9 -25.03 19.19 -12.81
C ARG A 9 -25.98 19.56 -11.68
N PHE A 10 -26.42 18.60 -10.88
CA PHE A 10 -27.30 18.89 -9.75
C PHE A 10 -27.07 18.00 -8.54
N LEU A 11 -27.35 18.53 -7.36
CA LEU A 11 -27.47 17.81 -6.10
C LEU A 11 -28.90 17.99 -5.61
N ALA A 12 -29.67 16.90 -5.58
CA ALA A 12 -31.07 16.92 -5.20
C ALA A 12 -31.30 16.30 -3.82
N GLN A 13 -32.03 17.01 -2.96
CA GLN A 13 -32.55 16.44 -1.73
C GLN A 13 -33.92 15.80 -2.03
N VAL A 14 -34.01 14.49 -1.77
CA VAL A 14 -35.23 13.68 -1.90
C VAL A 14 -35.43 12.97 -0.58
N ASN A 15 -36.48 13.34 0.15
CA ASN A 15 -36.73 12.79 1.48
C ASN A 15 -36.81 11.24 1.45
N THR A 16 -36.34 10.61 2.53
CA THR A 16 -36.38 9.16 2.68
C THR A 16 -37.82 8.65 2.56
N GLY A 17 -38.02 7.59 1.78
CA GLY A 17 -39.34 7.01 1.52
C GLY A 17 -40.05 7.56 0.27
N GLU A 18 -39.52 8.58 -0.40
CA GLU A 18 -40.12 9.16 -1.63
C GLU A 18 -39.72 8.42 -2.93
N GLY A 19 -39.19 7.19 -2.83
CA GLY A 19 -38.86 6.37 -4.01
C GLY A 19 -37.58 6.79 -4.75
N LYS A 20 -36.56 7.26 -4.03
CA LYS A 20 -35.28 7.74 -4.56
C LYS A 20 -34.63 6.80 -5.59
N SER A 21 -34.66 5.48 -5.37
CA SER A 21 -34.12 4.49 -6.33
C SER A 21 -34.80 4.58 -7.70
N PHE A 22 -36.12 4.78 -7.76
CA PHE A 22 -36.84 4.97 -9.04
C PHE A 22 -36.52 6.32 -9.68
N VAL A 23 -36.34 7.37 -8.88
CA VAL A 23 -35.91 8.69 -9.40
C VAL A 23 -34.53 8.58 -10.03
N ILE A 24 -33.58 7.91 -9.37
CA ILE A 24 -32.24 7.61 -9.90
C ILE A 24 -32.36 6.82 -11.22
N ALA A 25 -33.18 5.77 -11.25
CA ALA A 25 -33.38 4.95 -12.44
C ALA A 25 -33.91 5.77 -13.62
N ALA A 26 -34.92 6.61 -13.39
CA ALA A 26 -35.49 7.48 -14.41
C ALA A 26 -34.45 8.48 -14.97
N ILE A 27 -33.66 9.11 -14.10
CA ILE A 27 -32.58 10.02 -14.51
C ILE A 27 -31.54 9.25 -15.34
N ALA A 28 -31.15 8.06 -14.89
CA ALA A 28 -30.18 7.22 -15.58
C ALA A 28 -30.66 6.79 -16.97
N ILE A 29 -31.94 6.43 -17.12
CA ILE A 29 -32.54 6.07 -18.43
C ILE A 29 -32.44 7.24 -19.40
N ILE A 30 -32.86 8.44 -18.96
CA ILE A 30 -32.84 9.65 -19.78
C ILE A 30 -31.39 9.97 -20.20
N GLN A 31 -30.46 9.96 -19.25
CA GLN A 31 -29.06 10.28 -19.50
C GLN A 31 -28.37 9.23 -20.36
N ALA A 32 -28.70 7.95 -20.17
CA ALA A 32 -28.13 6.88 -20.97
C ALA A 32 -28.53 6.99 -22.44
N LYS A 33 -29.80 7.30 -22.71
CA LYS A 33 -30.33 7.48 -24.07
C LYS A 33 -29.81 8.74 -24.77
N THR A 34 -29.52 9.79 -24.02
CA THR A 34 -29.18 11.09 -24.61
C THR A 34 -27.68 11.35 -24.67
N LEU A 35 -26.92 10.83 -23.71
CA LEU A 35 -25.54 11.24 -23.48
C LEU A 35 -24.54 10.08 -23.42
N GLY A 36 -24.98 8.82 -23.28
CA GLY A 36 -24.10 7.65 -23.39
C GLY A 36 -24.17 6.71 -22.19
N THR A 37 -23.03 6.36 -21.59
CA THR A 37 -22.98 5.42 -20.48
C THR A 37 -23.10 6.13 -19.12
N VAL A 38 -23.82 5.50 -18.18
CA VAL A 38 -24.10 6.06 -16.85
C VAL A 38 -23.59 5.13 -15.75
N ASP A 39 -22.81 5.66 -14.81
CA ASP A 39 -22.37 4.96 -13.61
C ASP A 39 -23.22 5.43 -12.42
N ILE A 40 -23.74 4.48 -11.64
CA ILE A 40 -24.55 4.78 -10.45
C ILE A 40 -23.80 4.27 -9.23
N ILE A 41 -23.46 5.21 -8.35
CA ILE A 41 -22.73 4.92 -7.12
C ILE A 41 -23.70 4.84 -5.96
N THR A 42 -23.71 3.73 -5.24
CA THR A 42 -24.50 3.52 -4.02
C THR A 42 -23.61 3.51 -2.77
N SER A 43 -24.22 3.60 -1.59
CA SER A 43 -23.50 3.56 -0.31
C SER A 43 -22.90 2.19 0.02
N SER A 44 -23.39 1.10 -0.59
CA SER A 44 -22.81 -0.24 -0.45
C SER A 44 -22.97 -1.11 -1.69
N SER A 45 -22.08 -2.09 -1.84
CA SER A 45 -22.13 -3.09 -2.91
C SER A 45 -23.38 -3.96 -2.88
N VAL A 46 -23.95 -4.21 -1.69
CA VAL A 46 -25.19 -4.98 -1.51
C VAL A 46 -26.37 -4.22 -2.13
N LEU A 47 -26.49 -2.92 -1.85
CA LEU A 47 -27.53 -2.07 -2.43
C LEU A 47 -27.36 -1.93 -3.95
N ALA A 48 -26.11 -1.78 -4.44
CA ALA A 48 -25.84 -1.74 -5.88
C ALA A 48 -26.31 -3.01 -6.60
N LYS A 49 -26.01 -4.20 -6.05
CA LYS A 49 -26.46 -5.48 -6.62
C LYS A 49 -27.98 -5.55 -6.66
N ARG A 50 -28.63 -5.36 -5.49
CA ARG A 50 -30.08 -5.38 -5.36
C ARG A 50 -30.77 -4.45 -6.37
N ASP A 51 -30.38 -3.18 -6.39
CA ASP A 51 -31.05 -2.18 -7.23
C ASP A 51 -30.83 -2.46 -8.72
N SER A 52 -29.64 -2.95 -9.12
CA SER A 52 -29.39 -3.34 -10.50
C SER A 52 -30.25 -4.53 -10.96
N GLU A 53 -30.50 -5.49 -10.07
CA GLU A 53 -31.31 -6.68 -10.35
C GLU A 53 -32.80 -6.34 -10.37
N GLU A 54 -33.31 -5.62 -9.36
CA GLU A 54 -34.72 -5.25 -9.24
C GLU A 54 -35.19 -4.33 -10.38
N LEU A 55 -34.32 -3.41 -10.84
CA LEU A 55 -34.68 -2.44 -11.88
C LEU A 55 -34.38 -2.94 -13.29
N THR A 56 -33.88 -4.16 -13.45
CA THR A 56 -33.48 -4.73 -14.74
C THR A 56 -34.59 -4.65 -15.79
N ASP A 57 -35.81 -5.03 -15.43
CA ASP A 57 -36.92 -5.04 -16.41
C ASP A 57 -37.33 -3.63 -16.80
N ILE A 58 -37.22 -2.65 -15.90
CA ILE A 58 -37.47 -1.24 -16.22
C ILE A 58 -36.47 -0.76 -17.27
N TYR A 59 -35.17 -1.03 -17.10
CA TYR A 59 -34.17 -0.65 -18.11
C TYR A 59 -34.42 -1.32 -19.46
N LYS A 60 -34.85 -2.59 -19.47
CA LYS A 60 -35.17 -3.33 -20.71
C LYS A 60 -36.34 -2.72 -21.48
N GLU A 61 -37.37 -2.21 -20.81
CA GLU A 61 -38.49 -1.51 -21.48
C GLU A 61 -38.03 -0.28 -22.26
N PHE A 62 -36.85 0.27 -21.92
CA PHE A 62 -36.22 1.35 -22.67
C PHE A 62 -35.04 0.88 -23.54
N ASP A 63 -34.91 -0.40 -23.88
CA ASP A 63 -33.77 -0.95 -24.65
C ASP A 63 -32.39 -0.61 -24.03
N LEU A 64 -32.31 -0.55 -22.71
CA LEU A 64 -31.05 -0.32 -21.99
C LEU A 64 -30.63 -1.58 -21.24
N THR A 65 -29.32 -1.79 -21.20
CA THR A 65 -28.70 -2.84 -20.39
C THR A 65 -28.21 -2.27 -19.07
N VAL A 66 -28.45 -3.00 -17.98
CA VAL A 66 -27.96 -2.67 -16.63
C VAL A 66 -27.11 -3.82 -16.09
N SER A 67 -26.10 -3.50 -15.29
CA SER A 67 -25.25 -4.47 -14.59
C SER A 67 -24.63 -3.85 -13.33
N HIS A 68 -23.79 -4.59 -12.62
CA HIS A 68 -23.04 -4.12 -11.46
C HIS A 68 -21.57 -4.55 -11.48
N ASN A 69 -20.67 -3.78 -10.86
CA ASN A 69 -19.23 -4.10 -10.76
C ASN A 69 -18.80 -4.71 -9.42
N CYS A 70 -19.76 -5.11 -8.58
CA CYS A 70 -19.53 -5.61 -7.23
C CYS A 70 -19.08 -7.09 -7.13
N ASP A 71 -18.61 -7.70 -8.22
CA ASP A 71 -18.13 -9.10 -8.23
C ASP A 71 -16.60 -9.15 -8.03
N GLU A 72 -16.10 -10.12 -7.26
CA GLU A 72 -14.66 -10.27 -7.02
C GLU A 72 -13.89 -10.74 -8.27
N ASN A 73 -14.57 -11.44 -9.18
CA ASN A 73 -14.00 -11.92 -10.42
C ASN A 73 -13.82 -10.78 -11.45
N THR A 74 -12.57 -10.56 -11.84
CA THR A 74 -12.19 -9.49 -12.79
C THR A 74 -12.82 -9.64 -14.17
N GLU A 75 -13.00 -10.87 -14.67
CA GLU A 75 -13.61 -11.10 -15.99
C GLU A 75 -15.10 -10.82 -15.99
N LYS A 76 -15.81 -11.14 -14.90
CA LYS A 76 -17.22 -10.76 -14.74
C LYS A 76 -17.37 -9.24 -14.72
N ARG A 77 -16.51 -8.51 -13.98
CA ARG A 77 -16.54 -7.04 -13.96
C ARG A 77 -16.30 -6.42 -15.34
N LYS A 78 -15.37 -6.97 -16.14
CA LYS A 78 -15.17 -6.55 -17.55
C LYS A 78 -16.44 -6.69 -18.38
N ILE A 79 -17.20 -7.77 -18.18
CA ILE A 79 -18.47 -7.97 -18.86
C ILE A 79 -19.50 -6.93 -18.39
N SER A 80 -19.57 -6.65 -17.09
CA SER A 80 -20.49 -5.66 -16.51
C SER A 80 -20.33 -4.28 -17.13
N TYR A 81 -19.09 -3.85 -17.39
CA TYR A 81 -18.82 -2.51 -17.96
C TYR A 81 -19.30 -2.33 -19.41
N LYS A 82 -19.71 -3.39 -20.10
CA LYS A 82 -20.36 -3.31 -21.42
C LYS A 82 -21.82 -2.82 -21.35
N ALA A 83 -22.44 -2.83 -20.16
CA ALA A 83 -23.80 -2.38 -19.98
C ALA A 83 -23.92 -0.84 -20.15
N ASN A 84 -25.10 -0.35 -20.52
CA ASN A 84 -25.34 1.10 -20.61
C ASN A 84 -25.27 1.74 -19.21
N VAL A 85 -25.87 1.09 -18.22
CA VAL A 85 -25.90 1.51 -16.83
C VAL A 85 -25.14 0.51 -15.95
N VAL A 86 -24.23 1.00 -15.11
CA VAL A 86 -23.49 0.15 -14.18
C VAL A 86 -23.69 0.67 -12.77
N TYR A 87 -24.15 -0.20 -11.87
CA TYR A 87 -24.24 0.06 -10.44
C TYR A 87 -22.97 -0.41 -9.72
N GLY A 88 -22.62 0.27 -8.63
CA GLY A 88 -21.48 -0.12 -7.80
C GLY A 88 -21.35 0.74 -6.56
N ASP A 89 -20.53 0.30 -5.60
CA ASP A 89 -20.02 1.21 -4.58
C ASP A 89 -18.80 1.99 -5.11
N ILE A 90 -18.48 3.10 -4.45
CA ILE A 90 -17.36 3.95 -4.86
C ILE A 90 -16.03 3.19 -4.85
N ALA A 91 -15.86 2.28 -3.89
CA ALA A 91 -14.66 1.47 -3.75
C ALA A 91 -14.45 0.55 -4.97
N SER A 92 -15.51 -0.09 -5.46
CA SER A 92 -15.45 -0.95 -6.64
C SER A 92 -15.13 -0.17 -7.91
N PHE A 93 -15.75 0.99 -8.08
CA PHE A 93 -15.44 1.87 -9.22
C PHE A 93 -14.00 2.40 -9.18
N GLN A 94 -13.51 2.84 -8.02
CA GLN A 94 -12.14 3.29 -7.84
C GLN A 94 -11.14 2.16 -8.10
N ARG A 95 -11.38 0.97 -7.54
CA ARG A 95 -10.56 -0.23 -7.77
C ARG A 95 -10.43 -0.50 -9.26
N ASP A 96 -11.53 -0.56 -9.99
CA ASP A 96 -11.53 -0.91 -11.41
C ASP A 96 -10.90 0.19 -12.27
N TYR A 97 -11.13 1.46 -11.92
CA TYR A 97 -10.45 2.60 -12.55
C TYR A 97 -8.93 2.56 -12.37
N LEU A 98 -8.46 2.28 -11.15
CA LEU A 98 -7.03 2.21 -10.88
C LEU A 98 -6.39 1.01 -11.58
N LEU A 99 -7.05 -0.16 -11.57
CA LEU A 99 -6.60 -1.35 -12.30
C LEU A 99 -6.55 -1.14 -13.82
N HIS A 100 -7.51 -0.41 -14.38
CA HIS A 100 -7.52 -0.07 -15.80
C HIS A 100 -6.43 0.96 -16.14
N THR A 101 -6.31 2.04 -15.36
CA THR A 101 -5.46 3.19 -15.70
C THR A 101 -3.98 2.95 -15.39
N PHE A 102 -3.67 2.42 -14.21
CA PHE A 102 -2.30 2.22 -13.75
C PHE A 102 -1.75 0.84 -14.11
N TYR A 103 -2.54 -0.22 -13.87
CA TYR A 103 -2.12 -1.60 -14.13
C TYR A 103 -2.43 -2.11 -15.55
N LYS A 104 -3.07 -1.27 -16.38
CA LYS A 104 -3.41 -1.59 -17.78
C LYS A 104 -4.16 -2.91 -17.94
N LYS A 105 -4.97 -3.30 -16.94
CA LYS A 105 -5.79 -4.54 -16.97
C LYS A 105 -7.00 -4.46 -17.90
N ASN A 106 -7.22 -3.29 -18.51
CA ASN A 106 -8.32 -3.00 -19.43
C ASN A 106 -9.70 -3.42 -18.89
N ILE A 107 -10.00 -3.06 -17.63
CA ILE A 107 -11.27 -3.48 -16.99
C ILE A 107 -12.48 -2.74 -17.57
N LEU A 108 -12.38 -1.42 -17.74
CA LEU A 108 -13.47 -0.60 -18.28
C LEU A 108 -13.69 -0.74 -19.81
N GLY A 109 -12.78 -1.39 -20.54
CA GLY A 109 -12.82 -1.39 -22.01
C GLY A 109 -12.81 0.04 -22.58
N ASP A 110 -13.75 0.35 -23.47
CA ASP A 110 -13.91 1.67 -24.07
C ASP A 110 -14.81 2.62 -23.25
N ARG A 111 -15.35 2.15 -22.10
CA ARG A 111 -16.22 2.96 -21.25
C ARG A 111 -15.45 4.14 -20.67
N GLN A 112 -15.95 5.35 -20.90
CA GLN A 112 -15.40 6.57 -20.36
C GLN A 112 -16.20 7.02 -19.13
N ARG A 113 -15.51 7.69 -18.18
CA ARG A 113 -16.14 8.32 -17.02
C ARG A 113 -16.89 9.58 -17.46
N LYS A 114 -18.08 9.40 -18.03
CA LYS A 114 -18.86 10.50 -18.59
C LYS A 114 -19.89 11.01 -17.60
N ILE A 115 -20.77 10.13 -17.12
CA ILE A 115 -21.88 10.50 -16.24
C ILE A 115 -21.85 9.62 -15.01
N VAL A 116 -21.95 10.25 -13.84
CA VAL A 116 -22.16 9.58 -12.57
C VAL A 116 -23.40 10.13 -11.86
N ILE A 117 -24.19 9.22 -11.28
CA ILE A 117 -25.26 9.54 -10.34
C ILE A 117 -24.89 8.95 -8.99
N VAL A 118 -24.72 9.80 -7.98
CA VAL A 118 -24.29 9.41 -6.63
C VAL A 118 -25.50 9.37 -5.71
N ASP A 119 -25.82 8.19 -5.21
CA ASP A 119 -26.79 7.98 -4.15
C ASP A 119 -26.13 8.25 -2.78
N GLU A 120 -26.88 8.90 -1.88
CA GLU A 120 -26.40 9.36 -0.56
C GLU A 120 -25.15 10.23 -0.65
N VAL A 121 -25.26 11.26 -1.50
CA VAL A 121 -24.13 12.13 -1.86
C VAL A 121 -23.50 12.86 -0.68
N ASP A 122 -24.24 13.09 0.41
CA ASP A 122 -23.73 13.63 1.68
C ASP A 122 -22.76 12.66 2.37
N ASN A 123 -23.16 11.40 2.56
CA ASN A 123 -22.32 10.36 3.19
C ASN A 123 -21.00 10.16 2.41
N MET A 124 -21.04 10.27 1.08
CA MET A 124 -19.87 9.99 0.24
C MET A 124 -18.90 11.16 0.16
N LEU A 125 -19.37 12.39 0.32
CA LEU A 125 -18.60 13.60 0.03
C LEU A 125 -18.27 14.45 1.25
N LEU A 126 -19.15 14.47 2.25
CA LEU A 126 -18.90 15.18 3.50
C LEU A 126 -18.22 14.22 4.49
N ASP A 127 -18.88 13.12 4.82
CA ASP A 127 -18.39 12.20 5.85
C ASP A 127 -17.17 11.41 5.39
N ASN A 128 -17.20 10.94 4.14
CA ASN A 128 -16.15 10.09 3.57
C ASN A 128 -15.32 10.78 2.48
N GLY A 129 -15.41 12.10 2.32
CA GLY A 129 -14.74 12.82 1.24
C GLY A 129 -13.20 12.66 1.24
N ASN A 130 -12.62 12.52 2.43
CA ASN A 130 -11.17 12.33 2.62
C ASN A 130 -10.72 10.86 2.53
N ASN A 131 -11.64 9.92 2.34
CA ASN A 131 -11.28 8.52 2.22
C ASN A 131 -10.47 8.31 0.94
N MET A 132 -9.35 7.59 1.08
CA MET A 132 -8.49 7.19 -0.01
C MET A 132 -8.58 5.68 -0.17
N LEU A 133 -8.89 5.24 -1.38
CA LEU A 133 -8.77 3.84 -1.75
C LEU A 133 -7.35 3.57 -2.23
N TYR A 134 -6.70 2.61 -1.61
CA TYR A 134 -5.37 2.13 -1.99
C TYR A 134 -5.51 0.79 -2.71
N LEU A 135 -4.86 0.64 -3.85
CA LEU A 135 -4.60 -0.68 -4.41
C LEU A 135 -3.33 -1.23 -3.79
N SER A 136 -3.47 -2.24 -2.94
CA SER A 136 -2.37 -3.12 -2.57
C SER A 136 -2.10 -4.07 -3.74
N HIS A 137 -0.85 -4.14 -4.18
CA HIS A 137 -0.42 -5.16 -5.14
C HIS A 137 0.89 -5.79 -4.69
N GLN A 138 1.06 -7.06 -5.04
CA GLN A 138 2.33 -7.75 -4.89
C GLN A 138 3.28 -7.24 -5.97
N VAL A 139 4.42 -6.70 -5.56
CA VAL A 139 5.48 -6.31 -6.50
C VAL A 139 6.43 -7.48 -6.65
N ALA A 140 6.71 -7.89 -7.89
CA ALA A 140 7.66 -8.97 -8.15
C ALA A 140 9.03 -8.65 -7.54
N GLY A 141 9.65 -9.64 -6.91
CA GLY A 141 10.90 -9.49 -6.17
C GLY A 141 10.71 -9.28 -4.68
N MET A 142 9.53 -8.86 -4.21
CA MET A 142 9.25 -8.68 -2.78
C MET A 142 9.30 -10.00 -2.00
N GLU A 143 9.08 -11.13 -2.65
CA GLU A 143 9.30 -12.48 -2.09
C GLU A 143 10.76 -12.74 -1.70
N ARG A 144 11.71 -11.95 -2.19
CA ARG A 144 13.14 -12.08 -1.84
C ARG A 144 13.47 -11.46 -0.47
N MET A 145 12.51 -10.80 0.18
CA MET A 145 12.69 -10.18 1.49
C MET A 145 12.45 -11.15 2.67
N ASP A 146 12.03 -12.39 2.41
CA ASP A 146 11.73 -13.37 3.46
C ASP A 146 12.89 -13.55 4.44
N SER A 147 14.13 -13.65 3.93
CA SER A 147 15.33 -13.82 4.76
C SER A 147 15.58 -12.64 5.70
N LEU A 148 15.24 -11.41 5.28
CA LEU A 148 15.30 -10.21 6.12
C LEU A 148 14.31 -10.31 7.29
N PHE A 149 13.04 -10.63 6.99
CA PHE A 149 12.01 -10.73 8.03
C PHE A 149 12.32 -11.87 9.01
N VAL A 150 12.78 -13.02 8.52
CA VAL A 150 13.23 -14.13 9.38
C VAL A 150 14.37 -13.69 10.31
N PHE A 151 15.34 -12.95 9.79
CA PHE A 151 16.48 -12.47 10.58
C PHE A 151 16.04 -11.46 11.65
N ILE A 152 15.21 -10.47 11.29
CA ILE A 152 14.66 -9.49 12.24
C ILE A 152 13.82 -10.20 13.30
N HIS A 153 12.92 -11.10 12.89
CA HIS A 153 12.06 -11.86 13.78
C HIS A 153 12.88 -12.67 14.78
N LYS A 154 13.94 -13.35 14.33
CA LYS A 154 14.87 -14.08 15.20
C LYS A 154 15.52 -13.15 16.24
N LEU A 155 15.99 -11.97 15.84
CA LEU A 155 16.61 -11.01 16.77
C LEU A 155 15.63 -10.44 17.78
N VAL A 156 14.38 -10.22 17.38
CA VAL A 156 13.31 -9.72 18.26
C VAL A 156 12.84 -10.81 19.24
N HIS A 157 12.70 -12.06 18.78
CA HIS A 157 12.22 -13.18 19.60
C HIS A 157 13.29 -13.88 20.45
N MET A 158 14.57 -13.64 20.19
CA MET A 158 15.68 -13.95 21.10
C MET A 158 16.19 -12.65 21.75
N PRO A 159 15.51 -12.10 22.77
CA PRO A 159 16.16 -11.10 23.59
C PRO A 159 17.41 -11.76 24.17
N LEU A 160 18.57 -11.16 23.93
CA LEU A 160 19.82 -11.61 24.52
C LEU A 160 19.57 -11.72 26.03
N ILE A 161 19.68 -12.93 26.57
CA ILE A 161 19.74 -13.10 28.02
C ILE A 161 21.00 -12.37 28.45
N ASN A 162 20.84 -11.11 28.85
CA ASN A 162 21.92 -10.34 29.39
C ASN A 162 22.27 -11.03 30.71
N SER A 163 23.43 -11.68 30.77
CA SER A 163 23.85 -12.51 31.92
C SER A 163 24.01 -11.71 33.23
N GLN A 164 23.63 -10.43 33.23
CA GLN A 164 23.64 -9.51 34.36
C GLN A 164 22.24 -9.17 34.90
N MET A 165 21.14 -9.59 34.25
CA MET A 165 19.80 -9.31 34.77
C MET A 165 19.42 -10.31 35.87
N LYS A 166 19.59 -9.86 37.12
CA LYS A 166 19.05 -10.54 38.30
C LYS A 166 17.51 -10.52 38.22
N THR A 167 16.93 -11.71 38.38
CA THR A 167 15.52 -12.01 38.61
C THR A 167 14.74 -10.91 39.34
N LYS A 168 13.89 -10.18 38.60
CA LYS A 168 12.50 -9.78 38.93
C LYS A 168 12.03 -8.84 37.82
N GLU A 169 10.95 -9.22 37.15
CA GLU A 169 10.30 -8.52 36.02
C GLU A 169 11.22 -8.34 34.81
N ILE A 170 11.18 -9.32 33.89
CA ILE A 170 11.79 -9.18 32.57
C ILE A 170 10.91 -8.21 31.77
N GLU A 171 11.10 -6.91 31.97
CA GLU A 171 10.84 -5.97 30.89
C GLU A 171 11.80 -6.36 29.76
N VAL A 172 11.25 -6.92 28.68
CA VAL A 172 12.03 -7.19 27.47
C VAL A 172 12.37 -5.83 26.88
N GLU A 173 13.46 -5.24 27.33
CA GLU A 173 13.98 -4.02 26.74
C GLU A 173 14.56 -4.38 25.37
N PHE A 174 13.78 -4.12 24.31
CA PHE A 174 14.24 -4.35 22.95
C PHE A 174 15.23 -3.25 22.58
N ASP A 175 16.51 -3.60 22.47
CA ASP A 175 17.50 -2.67 21.93
C ASP A 175 17.33 -2.54 20.41
N THR A 176 16.47 -1.60 19.99
CA THR A 176 16.23 -1.28 18.57
C THR A 176 17.52 -0.99 17.84
N LYS A 177 18.45 -0.28 18.50
CA LYS A 177 19.70 0.17 17.91
C LYS A 177 20.62 -1.02 17.65
N MET A 178 20.72 -1.95 18.61
CA MET A 178 21.48 -3.19 18.42
C MET A 178 20.87 -4.08 17.34
N ILE A 179 19.55 -4.22 17.29
CA ILE A 179 18.88 -5.01 16.26
C ILE A 179 19.18 -4.40 14.88
N LYS A 180 19.00 -3.09 14.73
CA LYS A 180 19.30 -2.35 13.50
C LYS A 180 20.75 -2.53 13.08
N GLU A 181 21.70 -2.37 14.01
CA GLU A 181 23.13 -2.55 13.73
C GLU A 181 23.44 -3.97 13.25
N LYS A 182 22.90 -5.02 13.89
CA LYS A 182 23.09 -6.41 13.46
C LYS A 182 22.52 -6.66 12.06
N VAL A 183 21.33 -6.15 11.78
CA VAL A 183 20.70 -6.28 10.46
C VAL A 183 21.56 -5.58 9.40
N MET A 184 22.01 -4.36 9.66
CA MET A 184 22.86 -3.61 8.74
C MET A 184 24.20 -4.31 8.50
N ILE A 185 24.85 -4.84 9.53
CA ILE A 185 26.10 -5.60 9.38
C ILE A 185 25.90 -6.83 8.49
N ASP A 186 24.81 -7.58 8.65
CA ASP A 186 24.57 -8.76 7.81
C ASP A 186 24.20 -8.36 6.37
N LEU A 187 23.33 -7.36 6.19
CA LEU A 187 22.84 -6.88 4.88
C LEU A 187 23.94 -6.26 4.02
N THR A 188 24.72 -5.32 4.57
CA THR A 188 25.69 -4.51 3.82
C THR A 188 27.12 -4.88 4.21
N GLY A 189 27.40 -4.98 5.51
CA GLY A 189 28.72 -5.21 6.06
C GLY A 189 29.29 -3.95 6.63
N LYS A 190 30.10 -4.06 7.68
CA LYS A 190 30.67 -2.89 8.36
C LYS A 190 32.18 -3.03 8.46
N LEU A 191 32.89 -2.03 7.96
CA LEU A 191 34.30 -1.83 8.22
C LEU A 191 34.42 -1.04 9.52
N ASP A 192 34.96 -1.63 10.59
CA ASP A 192 35.28 -0.90 11.81
C ASP A 192 36.65 -0.24 11.66
N ILE A 193 36.72 1.07 11.95
CA ILE A 193 37.97 1.83 11.95
C ILE A 193 39.01 1.21 12.92
N LYS A 194 38.56 0.52 13.96
CA LYS A 194 39.44 -0.21 14.90
C LYS A 194 40.22 -1.34 14.22
N TYR A 195 39.69 -1.97 13.18
CA TYR A 195 40.45 -2.96 12.40
C TYR A 195 41.56 -2.32 11.57
N LEU A 196 41.53 -0.99 11.43
CA LEU A 196 42.52 -0.18 10.72
C LEU A 196 43.51 0.50 11.68
N ASP A 197 43.36 0.35 12.99
CA ASP A 197 44.29 0.90 13.97
C ASP A 197 45.16 -0.23 14.55
N ASP A 198 46.42 -0.27 14.15
CA ASP A 198 47.41 -1.24 14.65
C ASP A 198 48.31 -0.63 15.76
N LYS A 199 47.93 0.49 16.40
CA LYS A 199 48.73 1.26 17.39
C LYS A 199 50.08 1.81 16.87
N ILE A 200 50.51 1.40 15.68
CA ILE A 200 51.74 1.81 14.99
C ILE A 200 51.46 3.00 14.06
N LEU A 201 50.21 3.13 13.58
CA LEU A 201 49.80 4.17 12.66
C LEU A 201 49.30 5.39 13.42
N THR A 202 49.57 6.59 12.90
CA THR A 202 48.98 7.81 13.45
C THR A 202 47.49 7.89 13.12
N ASP A 203 46.65 8.23 14.10
CA ASP A 203 45.20 8.43 13.93
C ASP A 203 44.84 9.27 12.70
N LYS A 204 45.68 10.28 12.40
CA LYS A 204 45.52 11.14 11.23
C LYS A 204 45.56 10.37 9.89
N ILE A 205 46.44 9.38 9.75
CA ILE A 205 46.58 8.59 8.51
C ILE A 205 45.37 7.68 8.33
N VAL A 206 44.93 7.03 9.42
CA VAL A 206 43.75 6.17 9.41
C VAL A 206 42.50 6.97 9.05
N GLN A 207 42.37 8.19 9.62
CA GLN A 207 41.25 9.08 9.32
C GLN A 207 41.28 9.60 7.87
N THR A 208 42.46 9.89 7.31
CA THR A 208 42.59 10.27 5.89
C THR A 208 42.13 9.13 4.99
N ALA A 209 42.57 7.90 5.26
CA ALA A 209 42.12 6.72 4.49
C ALA A 209 40.61 6.50 4.62
N TRP A 210 40.06 6.63 5.83
CA TRP A 210 38.62 6.53 6.09
C TRP A 210 37.81 7.56 5.29
N ASN A 211 38.22 8.82 5.35
CA ASN A 211 37.56 9.91 4.62
C ASN A 211 37.60 9.66 3.11
N LYS A 212 38.70 9.08 2.60
CA LYS A 212 38.81 8.73 1.18
C LYS A 212 37.84 7.62 0.78
N LEU A 213 37.69 6.59 1.62
CA LEU A 213 36.72 5.52 1.38
C LEU A 213 35.27 6.04 1.37
N VAL A 214 34.97 7.06 2.19
CA VAL A 214 33.67 7.74 2.20
C VAL A 214 33.48 8.61 0.96
N GLU A 215 34.51 9.35 0.53
CA GLU A 215 34.49 10.17 -0.69
C GLU A 215 34.26 9.32 -1.95
N LEU A 216 34.87 8.13 -2.00
CA LEU A 216 34.71 7.16 -3.08
C LEU A 216 33.39 6.37 -3.00
N GLU A 217 32.51 6.69 -2.04
CA GLU A 217 31.23 6.02 -1.79
C GLU A 217 31.35 4.50 -1.58
N ILE A 218 32.51 4.02 -1.11
CA ILE A 218 32.74 2.60 -0.81
C ILE A 218 32.08 2.22 0.50
N ILE A 219 32.20 3.10 1.48
CA ILE A 219 31.53 3.01 2.78
C ILE A 219 30.78 4.30 3.08
N ASN A 220 29.74 4.22 3.90
CA ASN A 220 29.15 5.41 4.51
C ASN A 220 29.96 5.87 5.73
N ARG A 221 29.55 6.98 6.36
CA ARG A 221 30.25 7.56 7.53
C ARG A 221 30.34 6.61 8.73
N ASP A 222 29.41 5.67 8.85
CA ASP A 222 29.36 4.69 9.93
C ASP A 222 30.13 3.39 9.59
N GLY A 223 30.76 3.33 8.41
CA GLY A 223 31.56 2.19 7.94
C GLY A 223 30.77 1.12 7.21
N TYR A 224 29.48 1.31 6.95
CA TYR A 224 28.70 0.33 6.21
C TYR A 224 29.06 0.35 4.73
N LEU A 225 29.30 -0.83 4.16
CA LEU A 225 29.72 -1.00 2.79
C LEU A 225 28.55 -0.72 1.82
N ASN A 226 28.81 0.06 0.78
CA ASN A 226 27.90 0.20 -0.34
C ASN A 226 28.17 -0.93 -1.35
N LYS A 227 28.25 -0.61 -2.64
CA LYS A 227 28.50 -1.57 -3.72
C LYS A 227 29.97 -1.56 -4.12
N LEU A 228 30.61 -2.72 -4.07
CA LEU A 228 31.99 -2.89 -4.51
C LEU A 228 32.10 -4.08 -5.48
N SER A 229 32.52 -3.80 -6.71
CA SER A 229 32.83 -4.82 -7.73
C SER A 229 34.33 -5.15 -7.72
N ASP A 230 34.72 -6.22 -8.40
CA ASP A 230 36.14 -6.58 -8.57
C ASP A 230 36.97 -5.46 -9.19
N ALA A 231 36.41 -4.75 -10.20
CA ALA A 231 37.04 -3.56 -10.78
C ALA A 231 37.13 -2.40 -9.77
N GLY A 232 36.17 -2.31 -8.85
CA GLY A 232 36.17 -1.33 -7.76
C GLY A 232 37.34 -1.52 -6.80
N PHE A 233 37.76 -2.75 -6.52
CA PHE A 233 38.93 -2.99 -5.65
C PHE A 233 40.23 -2.42 -6.22
N GLU A 234 40.44 -2.51 -7.54
CA GLU A 234 41.63 -1.95 -8.19
C GLU A 234 41.61 -0.41 -8.20
N LEU A 235 40.43 0.20 -8.40
CA LEU A 235 40.26 1.65 -8.30
C LEU A 235 40.53 2.16 -6.88
N VAL A 236 39.94 1.52 -5.87
CA VAL A 236 40.17 1.85 -4.46
C VAL A 236 41.64 1.75 -4.10
N LYS A 237 42.34 0.70 -4.55
CA LYS A 237 43.78 0.55 -4.35
C LYS A 237 44.54 1.75 -4.91
N LYS A 238 44.30 2.09 -6.18
CA LYS A 238 44.98 3.18 -6.88
C LYS A 238 44.74 4.53 -6.21
N ASP A 239 43.50 4.83 -5.83
CA ASP A 239 43.14 6.11 -5.22
C ASP A 239 43.67 6.25 -3.80
N LEU A 240 43.66 5.18 -3.00
CA LEU A 240 44.28 5.17 -1.67
C LEU A 240 45.79 5.34 -1.76
N GLU A 241 46.46 4.67 -2.70
CA GLU A 241 47.91 4.83 -2.93
C GLU A 241 48.27 6.25 -3.36
N ALA A 242 47.44 6.89 -4.20
CA ALA A 242 47.62 8.27 -4.64
C ALA A 242 47.44 9.28 -3.49
N GLU A 243 46.39 9.13 -2.68
CA GLU A 243 46.04 10.04 -1.58
C GLU A 243 47.03 9.94 -0.41
N LEU A 244 47.45 8.71 -0.06
CA LEU A 244 48.35 8.47 1.07
C LEU A 244 49.84 8.69 0.73
N GLY A 245 50.18 8.82 -0.56
CA GLY A 245 51.50 9.22 -1.07
C GLY A 245 52.67 8.31 -0.63
N LYS A 246 53.91 8.83 -0.69
CA LYS A 246 55.13 8.11 -0.24
C LYS A 246 55.18 7.79 1.26
N CYS A 247 54.29 8.41 2.05
CA CYS A 247 54.13 8.15 3.48
C CYS A 247 53.18 6.98 3.76
N CYS A 248 52.61 6.35 2.72
CA CYS A 248 51.74 5.21 2.86
C CYS A 248 52.53 3.98 3.34
N PRO A 249 52.24 3.44 4.53
CA PRO A 249 52.63 2.08 4.82
C PRO A 249 51.84 1.19 3.86
N GLN A 250 52.50 0.58 2.88
CA GLN A 250 51.96 -0.49 2.02
C GLN A 250 51.09 -1.53 2.78
N PRO A 251 51.40 -1.87 4.06
CA PRO A 251 50.51 -2.68 4.89
C PRO A 251 49.08 -2.13 5.10
N LEU A 252 48.88 -0.81 5.18
CA LEU A 252 47.55 -0.23 5.47
C LEU A 252 46.59 -0.40 4.30
N VAL A 253 46.99 -0.04 3.08
CA VAL A 253 46.17 -0.22 1.87
C VAL A 253 45.87 -1.70 1.66
N SER A 254 46.88 -2.55 1.80
CA SER A 254 46.71 -4.01 1.71
C SER A 254 45.71 -4.54 2.75
N ARG A 255 45.79 -4.07 4.00
CA ARG A 255 44.87 -4.46 5.07
C ARG A 255 43.44 -3.98 4.80
N ILE A 256 43.25 -2.74 4.35
CA ILE A 256 41.92 -2.23 3.96
C ILE A 256 41.32 -3.14 2.88
N LEU A 257 42.08 -3.45 1.83
CA LEU A 257 41.60 -4.31 0.74
C LEU A 257 41.27 -5.73 1.22
N VAL A 258 42.07 -6.30 2.12
CA VAL A 258 41.78 -7.62 2.73
C VAL A 258 40.51 -7.55 3.57
N CYS A 259 40.35 -6.54 4.42
CA CYS A 259 39.13 -6.35 5.22
C CYS A 259 37.90 -6.22 4.32
N LEU A 260 37.97 -5.40 3.28
CA LEU A 260 36.89 -5.24 2.30
C LEU A 260 36.57 -6.56 1.59
N LYS A 261 37.58 -7.35 1.18
CA LYS A 261 37.37 -8.67 0.57
C LYS A 261 36.70 -9.66 1.52
N VAL A 262 37.11 -9.70 2.79
CA VAL A 262 36.49 -10.54 3.82
C VAL A 262 35.05 -10.12 4.04
N ILE A 263 34.77 -8.82 4.11
CA ILE A 263 33.42 -8.29 4.27
C ILE A 263 32.57 -8.65 3.05
N VAL A 264 33.05 -8.48 1.82
CA VAL A 264 32.26 -8.77 0.61
C VAL A 264 31.94 -10.26 0.48
N ASN A 265 32.93 -11.12 0.71
CA ASN A 265 32.84 -12.58 0.51
C ASN A 265 32.32 -13.36 1.73
N ARG A 266 31.89 -12.67 2.79
CA ARG A 266 31.34 -13.33 3.98
C ARG A 266 30.04 -14.07 3.65
N GLU A 267 29.77 -15.14 4.39
CA GLU A 267 28.44 -15.74 4.44
C GLU A 267 27.45 -14.76 5.07
N ARG A 268 26.25 -14.67 4.49
CA ARG A 268 25.18 -13.77 4.95
C ARG A 268 23.93 -14.59 5.24
N PHE A 269 23.23 -14.23 6.31
CA PHE A 269 21.91 -14.81 6.59
C PHE A 269 20.82 -14.14 5.75
N ILE A 270 20.94 -12.84 5.52
CA ILE A 270 20.03 -12.05 4.71
C ILE A 270 20.46 -12.16 3.24
N SER A 271 19.62 -12.80 2.44
CA SER A 271 19.79 -12.98 1.00
C SER A 271 18.80 -12.10 0.26
N VAL A 272 19.09 -10.79 0.19
CA VAL A 272 18.29 -9.80 -0.54
C VAL A 272 19.08 -9.30 -1.76
N PRO A 273 18.46 -9.26 -2.96
CA PRO A 273 19.08 -8.70 -4.15
C PRO A 273 19.52 -7.25 -3.96
N ASP A 274 20.62 -6.85 -4.61
CA ASP A 274 21.20 -5.50 -4.47
C ASP A 274 20.18 -4.38 -4.71
N TYR A 275 19.31 -4.52 -5.71
CA TYR A 275 18.31 -3.51 -6.06
C TYR A 275 17.21 -3.32 -5.00
N LEU A 276 17.09 -4.22 -4.01
CA LEU A 276 16.17 -4.09 -2.88
C LEU A 276 16.86 -3.64 -1.60
N LYS A 277 18.20 -3.56 -1.55
CA LYS A 277 18.92 -3.23 -0.30
C LYS A 277 18.54 -1.85 0.21
N ASP A 278 18.57 -0.83 -0.65
CA ASP A 278 18.24 0.54 -0.25
C ASP A 278 16.78 0.64 0.22
N PHE A 279 15.87 -0.08 -0.43
CA PHE A 279 14.47 -0.20 0.00
C PHE A 279 14.38 -0.84 1.40
N CYS A 280 15.10 -1.93 1.65
CA CYS A 280 15.13 -2.58 2.96
C CYS A 280 15.69 -1.68 4.06
N ILE A 281 16.75 -0.92 3.76
CA ILE A 281 17.39 0.02 4.70
C ILE A 281 16.43 1.16 5.04
N LEU A 282 15.71 1.68 4.04
CA LEU A 282 14.76 2.78 4.22
C LEU A 282 13.62 2.42 5.16
N HIS A 283 13.09 1.18 5.06
CA HIS A 283 11.95 0.70 5.86
C HIS A 283 12.36 -0.11 7.11
N LEU A 284 13.66 -0.16 7.42
CA LEU A 284 14.19 -1.07 8.44
C LEU A 284 13.64 -0.75 9.84
N ASP A 285 13.50 0.52 10.17
CA ASP A 285 13.00 0.95 11.48
C ASP A 285 11.54 0.50 11.67
N GLU A 286 10.69 0.71 10.66
CA GLU A 286 9.30 0.25 10.67
C GLU A 286 9.20 -1.27 10.75
N TYR A 287 10.04 -2.02 10.03
CA TYR A 287 10.02 -3.48 10.07
C TYR A 287 10.42 -4.03 11.44
N ILE A 288 11.40 -3.42 12.10
CA ILE A 288 11.79 -3.78 13.47
C ILE A 288 10.64 -3.49 14.45
N GLU A 289 10.02 -2.31 14.37
CA GLU A 289 8.89 -1.96 15.23
C GLU A 289 7.66 -2.85 14.98
N SER A 290 7.37 -3.17 13.73
CA SER A 290 6.32 -4.13 13.33
C SER A 290 6.58 -5.51 13.93
N CYS A 291 7.82 -6.01 13.87
CA CYS A 291 8.16 -7.29 14.47
C CYS A 291 8.04 -7.29 15.99
N LYS A 292 8.42 -6.21 16.67
CA LYS A 292 8.14 -6.07 18.12
C LYS A 292 6.65 -6.04 18.41
N LYS A 293 5.88 -5.22 17.69
CA LYS A 293 4.43 -5.11 17.83
C LYS A 293 3.76 -6.48 17.65
N SER A 294 4.23 -7.28 16.70
CA SER A 294 3.71 -8.63 16.45
C SER A 294 3.77 -9.54 17.68
N MET A 295 4.75 -9.35 18.58
CA MET A 295 4.86 -10.12 19.82
C MET A 295 3.68 -9.88 20.76
N PHE A 296 3.19 -8.64 20.82
CA PHE A 296 2.13 -8.21 21.72
C PHE A 296 0.71 -8.47 21.16
N LEU A 297 0.57 -8.69 19.85
CA LEU A 297 -0.72 -9.04 19.26
C LEU A 297 -1.21 -10.41 19.74
N LYS A 298 -2.46 -10.49 20.19
CA LYS A 298 -3.08 -11.67 20.78
C LYS A 298 -3.91 -12.43 19.76
N HIS A 299 -3.65 -13.73 19.70
CA HIS A 299 -4.48 -14.65 18.92
C HIS A 299 -5.90 -14.70 19.50
N LYS A 300 -6.92 -14.78 18.62
CA LYS A 300 -8.36 -14.70 18.92
C LYS A 300 -8.87 -13.35 19.43
N ASN A 301 -8.06 -12.30 19.30
CA ASN A 301 -8.49 -10.93 19.54
C ASN A 301 -8.23 -10.06 18.30
N GLU A 302 -6.97 -9.84 17.94
CA GLU A 302 -6.61 -9.05 16.75
C GLU A 302 -6.54 -9.90 15.47
N TYR A 303 -6.36 -11.21 15.60
CA TYR A 303 -6.29 -12.14 14.48
C TYR A 303 -6.58 -13.57 14.89
N VAL A 304 -6.99 -14.36 13.91
CA VAL A 304 -7.08 -15.82 13.98
C VAL A 304 -6.11 -16.44 12.99
N ILE A 305 -5.79 -17.71 13.23
CA ILE A 305 -5.01 -18.54 12.32
C ILE A 305 -6.01 -19.56 11.83
N ASP A 306 -6.37 -19.46 10.57
CA ASP A 306 -7.38 -20.33 9.99
C ASP A 306 -6.80 -21.06 8.79
N VAL A 307 -7.31 -22.26 8.55
CA VAL A 307 -7.05 -23.00 7.32
C VAL A 307 -8.20 -22.69 6.40
N ASP A 308 -7.91 -22.26 5.18
CA ASP A 308 -8.96 -21.94 4.22
C ASP A 308 -9.77 -23.22 3.90
N HIS A 309 -10.96 -23.33 4.49
CA HIS A 309 -11.87 -24.45 4.32
C HIS A 309 -12.90 -24.21 3.19
N THR A 310 -12.84 -23.05 2.52
CA THR A 310 -13.82 -22.65 1.51
C THR A 310 -13.75 -23.47 0.22
N ARG A 311 -12.72 -24.33 0.06
CA ARG A 311 -12.43 -25.13 -1.15
C ARG A 311 -12.19 -24.30 -2.42
N GLU A 312 -12.10 -22.98 -2.32
CA GLU A 312 -11.75 -22.10 -3.44
C GLU A 312 -10.23 -22.01 -3.63
N ASP A 313 -9.47 -22.08 -2.52
CA ASP A 313 -8.02 -22.15 -2.56
C ASP A 313 -7.52 -23.59 -2.44
N SER A 314 -6.57 -23.96 -3.31
CA SER A 314 -5.91 -25.26 -3.29
C SER A 314 -4.89 -25.43 -2.16
N ASP A 315 -4.50 -24.33 -1.51
CA ASP A 315 -3.49 -24.31 -0.45
C ASP A 315 -4.14 -24.42 0.95
N LEU A 316 -4.08 -25.63 1.54
CA LEU A 316 -4.58 -25.95 2.89
C LEU A 316 -3.62 -25.50 4.02
N GLN A 317 -2.71 -24.58 3.74
CA GLN A 317 -1.79 -24.06 4.76
C GLN A 317 -2.48 -23.06 5.69
N PRO A 318 -2.07 -23.02 6.98
CA PRO A 318 -2.60 -22.06 7.94
C PRO A 318 -2.24 -20.63 7.53
N LYS A 319 -3.25 -19.76 7.46
CA LYS A 319 -3.13 -18.34 7.11
C LYS A 319 -3.54 -17.48 8.30
N VAL A 320 -2.92 -16.30 8.39
CA VAL A 320 -3.28 -15.29 9.39
C VAL A 320 -4.42 -14.46 8.84
N THR A 321 -5.57 -14.47 9.53
CA THR A 321 -6.75 -13.67 9.18
C THR A 321 -6.96 -12.59 10.24
N ILE A 322 -7.07 -11.34 9.80
CA ILE A 322 -7.26 -10.20 10.71
C ILE A 322 -8.71 -10.19 11.18
N VAL A 323 -8.94 -9.89 12.46
CA VAL A 323 -10.28 -9.72 13.02
C VAL A 323 -10.50 -8.23 13.32
N ASP A 324 -11.58 -7.66 12.80
CA ASP A 324 -11.99 -6.32 13.20
C ASP A 324 -12.50 -6.33 14.64
N GLN A 325 -11.85 -5.56 15.52
CA GLN A 325 -12.18 -5.50 16.95
C GLN A 325 -13.58 -4.93 17.22
N ASN A 326 -14.10 -4.09 16.34
CA ASN A 326 -15.40 -3.45 16.56
C ASN A 326 -16.56 -4.36 16.17
N THR A 327 -16.40 -5.11 15.09
CA THR A 327 -17.48 -5.89 14.47
C THR A 327 -17.32 -7.39 14.68
N GLY A 328 -16.11 -7.86 15.02
CA GLY A 328 -15.76 -9.28 15.08
C GLY A 328 -15.68 -9.95 13.71
N VAL A 329 -15.73 -9.18 12.62
CA VAL A 329 -15.73 -9.71 11.26
C VAL A 329 -14.31 -10.09 10.83
N ASP A 330 -14.21 -11.27 10.20
CA ASP A 330 -12.97 -11.75 9.60
C ASP A 330 -12.65 -10.98 8.31
N LEU A 331 -11.47 -10.38 8.27
CA LEU A 331 -10.94 -9.64 7.14
C LEU A 331 -9.92 -10.49 6.36
N SER A 332 -10.40 -11.60 5.77
CA SER A 332 -9.59 -12.62 5.08
C SER A 332 -8.72 -12.06 3.94
N ASN A 333 -9.20 -11.02 3.25
CA ASN A 333 -8.50 -10.38 2.14
C ASN A 333 -7.59 -9.21 2.56
N SER A 334 -7.45 -8.95 3.87
CA SER A 334 -6.67 -7.83 4.39
C SER A 334 -5.32 -8.28 4.95
N GLN A 335 -4.30 -7.44 4.75
CA GLN A 335 -2.98 -7.59 5.36
C GLN A 335 -2.60 -6.29 6.08
N TRP A 336 -1.92 -6.41 7.22
CA TRP A 336 -1.29 -5.25 7.85
C TRP A 336 -0.09 -4.77 7.03
N SER A 337 0.14 -3.46 7.05
CA SER A 337 1.25 -2.80 6.34
C SER A 337 2.58 -2.90 7.07
N GLU A 338 3.65 -2.41 6.42
CA GLU A 338 5.00 -2.27 6.98
C GLU A 338 5.55 -3.55 7.62
N GLY A 339 5.33 -4.70 6.99
CA GLY A 339 5.89 -5.98 7.45
C GLY A 339 5.20 -6.59 8.67
N LEU A 340 4.20 -5.93 9.29
CA LEU A 340 3.55 -6.44 10.49
C LEU A 340 2.88 -7.80 10.24
N HIS A 341 2.23 -7.96 9.09
CA HIS A 341 1.60 -9.23 8.74
C HIS A 341 2.62 -10.35 8.59
N GLN A 342 3.76 -10.08 7.94
CA GLN A 342 4.88 -11.02 7.81
C GLN A 342 5.45 -11.43 9.17
N CYS A 343 5.62 -10.48 10.09
CA CYS A 343 6.10 -10.77 11.44
C CYS A 343 5.10 -11.65 12.23
N VAL A 344 3.78 -11.44 12.09
CA VAL A 344 2.75 -12.30 12.71
C VAL A 344 2.73 -13.70 12.07
N GLN A 345 2.91 -13.80 10.74
CA GLN A 345 3.05 -15.07 10.06
C GLN A 345 4.24 -15.87 10.62
N LEU A 346 5.40 -15.22 10.77
CA LEU A 346 6.60 -15.85 11.35
C LEU A 346 6.38 -16.28 12.80
N LYS A 347 5.70 -15.47 13.62
CA LYS A 347 5.34 -15.81 15.00
C LYS A 347 4.61 -17.15 15.12
N HIS A 348 3.85 -17.53 14.10
CA HIS A 348 3.07 -18.77 14.07
C HIS A 348 3.59 -19.83 13.11
N GLY A 349 4.76 -19.60 12.49
CA GLY A 349 5.32 -20.51 11.51
C GLY A 349 4.48 -20.66 10.23
N CYS A 350 3.64 -19.67 9.93
CA CYS A 350 2.87 -19.63 8.69
C CYS A 350 3.78 -19.28 7.51
N ARG A 351 3.34 -19.64 6.30
CA ARG A 351 4.00 -19.22 5.06
C ARG A 351 4.02 -17.69 4.94
N LEU A 352 5.18 -17.15 4.61
CA LEU A 352 5.34 -15.73 4.34
C LEU A 352 4.67 -15.36 3.02
N LEU A 353 3.81 -14.34 3.07
CA LEU A 353 3.30 -13.68 1.88
C LEU A 353 4.21 -12.50 1.51
N PRO A 354 4.49 -12.27 0.20
CA PRO A 354 5.25 -11.11 -0.24
C PRO A 354 4.65 -9.81 0.28
N ILE A 355 5.49 -8.86 0.69
CA ILE A 355 5.00 -7.55 1.14
C ILE A 355 4.27 -6.85 0.00
N THR A 356 3.09 -6.30 0.30
CA THR A 356 2.32 -5.50 -0.65
C THR A 356 2.63 -4.03 -0.46
N LEU A 357 2.85 -3.31 -1.57
CA LEU A 357 3.01 -1.86 -1.53
C LEU A 357 1.69 -1.15 -1.85
N LYS A 358 1.43 -0.06 -1.13
CA LYS A 358 0.33 0.86 -1.37
C LYS A 358 0.81 2.03 -2.24
N ALA A 359 1.15 1.75 -3.48
CA ALA A 359 1.74 2.76 -4.38
C ALA A 359 0.69 3.57 -5.16
N VAL A 360 -0.51 3.00 -5.37
CA VAL A 360 -1.55 3.61 -6.20
C VAL A 360 -2.77 3.85 -5.34
N PHE A 361 -3.21 5.11 -5.29
CA PHE A 361 -4.39 5.52 -4.54
C PHE A 361 -5.16 6.63 -5.25
N ILE A 362 -6.43 6.77 -4.89
CA ILE A 362 -7.28 7.87 -5.32
C ILE A 362 -8.26 8.24 -4.20
N SER A 363 -8.50 9.53 -4.00
CA SER A 363 -9.54 10.00 -3.09
C SER A 363 -10.92 9.97 -3.76
N ASN A 364 -11.97 9.92 -2.95
CA ASN A 364 -13.36 10.02 -3.42
C ASN A 364 -13.57 11.28 -4.28
N VAL A 365 -13.09 12.43 -3.81
CA VAL A 365 -13.21 13.71 -4.54
C VAL A 365 -12.51 13.67 -5.89
N LEU A 366 -11.26 13.20 -5.94
CA LEU A 366 -10.51 13.16 -7.21
C LEU A 366 -11.12 12.15 -8.18
N PHE A 367 -11.62 11.02 -7.67
CA PHE A 367 -12.29 10.02 -8.50
C PHE A 367 -13.56 10.58 -9.15
N LEU A 368 -14.43 11.23 -8.36
CA LEU A 368 -15.69 11.79 -8.82
C LEU A 368 -15.49 12.98 -9.76
N LYS A 369 -14.53 13.88 -9.46
CA LYS A 369 -14.14 14.96 -10.38
C LYS A 369 -13.61 14.48 -11.73
N GLY A 370 -13.27 13.19 -11.84
CA GLY A 370 -12.89 12.57 -13.11
C GLY A 370 -14.06 12.31 -14.07
N TYR A 371 -15.31 12.55 -13.65
CA TYR A 371 -16.50 12.48 -14.51
C TYR A 371 -16.86 13.83 -15.12
N GLU A 372 -17.35 13.83 -16.36
CA GLU A 372 -17.80 15.06 -17.03
C GLU A 372 -19.06 15.66 -16.35
N ILE A 373 -20.00 14.79 -15.98
CA ILE A 373 -21.29 15.12 -15.40
C ILE A 373 -21.48 14.35 -14.10
N ILE A 374 -21.72 15.09 -13.02
CA ILE A 374 -21.94 14.55 -11.68
C ILE A 374 -23.31 15.00 -11.23
N ASN A 375 -24.17 14.03 -10.91
CA ASN A 375 -25.46 14.28 -10.28
C ASN A 375 -25.48 13.53 -8.95
N GLY A 376 -26.13 14.10 -7.94
CA GLY A 376 -26.20 13.51 -6.61
C GLY A 376 -27.61 13.57 -6.04
N LEU A 377 -28.00 12.54 -5.31
CA LEU A 377 -29.26 12.52 -4.57
C LEU A 377 -28.99 12.15 -3.12
N SER A 378 -29.61 12.86 -2.16
CA SER A 378 -29.61 12.44 -0.75
C SER A 378 -30.94 12.70 -0.04
N GLY A 379 -31.20 11.93 1.04
CA GLY A 379 -32.26 12.21 2.00
C GLY A 379 -32.03 13.53 2.73
N THR A 380 -30.77 13.84 3.00
CA THR A 380 -30.29 15.03 3.70
C THR A 380 -29.11 15.59 2.93
N LEU A 381 -29.06 16.91 2.71
CA LEU A 381 -27.86 17.55 2.15
C LEU A 381 -27.07 18.30 3.24
N GLY A 382 -27.27 17.91 4.49
CA GLY A 382 -26.71 18.59 5.66
C GLY A 382 -27.30 19.99 5.89
N SER A 383 -26.55 20.79 6.62
CA SER A 383 -26.78 22.21 6.84
C SER A 383 -26.71 23.02 5.53
N ALA A 384 -27.22 24.25 5.54
CA ALA A 384 -27.16 25.12 4.37
C ALA A 384 -25.72 25.35 3.89
N GLU A 385 -24.79 25.50 4.83
CA GLU A 385 -23.36 25.72 4.57
C GLU A 385 -22.71 24.49 3.91
N GLU A 386 -22.96 23.29 4.44
CA GLU A 386 -22.46 22.03 3.87
C GLU A 386 -23.01 21.79 2.45
N SER A 387 -24.31 22.00 2.27
CA SER A 387 -24.97 21.84 0.97
C SER A 387 -24.42 22.80 -0.08
N GLN A 388 -24.08 24.03 0.32
CA GLN A 388 -23.50 25.03 -0.57
C GLN A 388 -22.04 24.71 -0.89
N ALA A 389 -21.25 24.26 0.10
CA ALA A 389 -19.88 23.82 -0.14
C ALA A 389 -19.81 22.65 -1.13
N LEU A 390 -20.73 21.69 -1.05
CA LEU A 390 -20.84 20.60 -2.04
C LEU A 390 -21.22 21.12 -3.43
N ALA A 391 -22.18 22.04 -3.51
CA ALA A 391 -22.59 22.67 -4.77
C ALA A 391 -21.41 23.39 -5.44
N ASP A 392 -20.61 24.12 -4.66
CA ASP A 392 -19.44 24.85 -5.14
C ASP A 392 -18.31 23.89 -5.57
N LEU A 393 -18.06 22.83 -4.81
CA LEU A 393 -17.00 21.85 -5.09
C LEU A 393 -17.19 21.11 -6.41
N TYR A 394 -18.45 20.86 -6.80
CA TYR A 394 -18.84 20.10 -7.99
C TYR A 394 -19.51 20.94 -9.09
N GLU A 395 -19.60 22.26 -8.90
CA GLU A 395 -20.27 23.19 -9.81
C GLU A 395 -21.71 22.73 -10.12
N ALA A 396 -22.42 22.26 -9.10
CA ALA A 396 -23.73 21.61 -9.20
C ALA A 396 -24.83 22.49 -8.62
N LYS A 397 -26.02 22.46 -9.22
CA LYS A 397 -27.19 23.17 -8.70
C LYS A 397 -27.83 22.41 -7.57
N LEU A 398 -28.06 23.08 -6.45
CA LEU A 398 -28.85 22.52 -5.35
C LEU A 398 -30.35 22.50 -5.72
N ILE A 399 -31.00 21.36 -5.54
CA ILE A 399 -32.44 21.18 -5.78
C ILE A 399 -33.04 20.53 -4.52
N ARG A 400 -34.16 21.05 -4.03
CA ARG A 400 -34.94 20.39 -2.97
C ARG A 400 -36.26 19.93 -3.57
N ILE A 401 -36.49 18.63 -3.61
CA ILE A 401 -37.70 18.05 -4.19
C ILE A 401 -38.80 18.09 -3.10
N PRO A 402 -39.98 18.67 -3.40
CA PRO A 402 -41.11 18.65 -2.48
C PRO A 402 -41.53 17.22 -2.11
N THR A 403 -42.07 17.02 -0.91
CA THR A 403 -42.67 15.74 -0.50
C THR A 403 -43.92 15.44 -1.31
N SER A 404 -44.23 14.15 -1.51
CA SER A 404 -45.46 13.76 -2.20
C SER A 404 -46.74 14.01 -1.37
N LYS A 405 -46.59 14.22 -0.06
CA LYS A 405 -47.67 14.53 0.89
C LYS A 405 -47.59 15.95 1.41
#